data_AF-A0A7Y8JVR2-F1
#
_entry.id   AF-A0A7Y8JVR2-F1
#
_cell.length_a   1.000
_cell.length_b   1.000
_cell.length_c   1.000
_cell.angle_alpha   90.00
_cell.angle_beta   90.00
_cell.angle_gamma   90.00
#
_symmetry.space_group_name_H-M   'P 1'
#
loop_
_entity.id
_entity.type
_entity.pdbx_description
1 polymer ?
#
loop_
_entity_poly.entity_id
_entity_poly.type
_entity_poly.pdbx_seq_one_letter_code
_entity_poly.pdbx_strand_id
1 'polypeptide(L)' 'ALACEHGVLAGVDGLYVSATESRNTVDFYLGQGCLMLQSPDPELYAQEPHDIHLYRPFREKGL' A
#
# COMPACT_ATOMS: atom_id res chain seq x y z
N ALA A 1 9.26 -4.41 -6.90
CA ALA A 1 10.54 -4.67 -6.22
C ALA A 1 11.28 -3.35 -5.98
N LEU A 2 11.55 -2.57 -7.03
CA LEU A 2 12.28 -1.29 -6.94
C LEU A 2 11.76 -0.30 -5.89
N ALA A 3 10.45 -0.02 -5.83
CA ALA A 3 9.90 0.91 -4.82
C ALA A 3 10.16 0.44 -3.37
N CYS A 4 10.17 -0.87 -3.13
CA CYS A 4 10.47 -1.43 -1.82
C CYS A 4 11.96 -1.38 -1.51
N GLU A 5 12.82 -1.67 -2.49
CA GLU A 5 14.28 -1.54 -2.33
C GLU A 5 14.65 -0.09 -1.97
N HIS A 6 14.09 0.89 -2.68
CA HIS A 6 14.26 2.31 -2.35
C HIS A 6 13.72 2.65 -0.96
N GLY A 7 12.54 2.15 -0.62
CA GLY A 7 11.95 2.43 0.69
C GLY A 7 12.76 1.84 1.86
N VAL A 8 13.33 0.64 1.69
CA VAL A 8 14.25 0.04 2.67
C VAL A 8 15.50 0.90 2.84
N LEU A 9 16.08 1.40 1.74
CA LEU A 9 17.23 2.33 1.80
C LEU A 9 16.87 3.67 2.44
N ALA A 10 15.65 4.15 2.24
CA ALA A 10 15.14 5.37 2.86
C ALA A 10 14.79 5.19 4.35
N GLY A 11 14.80 3.95 4.86
CA GLY A 11 14.53 3.66 6.27
C GLY A 11 13.07 3.86 6.69
N VAL A 12 12.12 3.75 5.75
CA VAL A 12 10.69 3.85 6.06
C VAL A 12 10.09 2.47 6.38
N ASP A 13 8.93 2.44 7.03
CA ASP A 13 8.32 1.18 7.51
C ASP A 13 7.54 0.40 6.43
N GLY A 14 7.21 1.06 5.32
CA GLY A 14 6.43 0.48 4.24
C GLY A 14 6.02 1.48 3.16
N LEU A 15 5.16 1.02 2.24
CA LEU A 15 4.55 1.84 1.20
C LEU A 15 3.07 2.03 1.45
N TYR A 16 2.61 3.27 1.33
CA TYR A 16 1.21 3.57 1.09
C TYR A 16 0.93 3.52 -0.41
N VAL A 17 -0.18 2.91 -0.81
CA VAL A 17 -0.56 2.73 -2.21
C VAL A 17 -2.03 3.09 -2.37
N SER A 18 -2.32 4.03 -3.28
CA SER A 18 -3.66 4.22 -3.84
C SER A 18 -3.70 3.62 -5.25
N ALA A 19 -4.83 3.02 -5.63
CA ALA A 19 -5.02 2.49 -6.97
C ALA A 19 -6.50 2.41 -7.37
N THR A 20 -6.77 2.28 -8.66
CA THR A 20 -8.14 2.08 -9.17
C THR A 20 -8.74 0.77 -8.65
N GLU A 21 -10.03 0.78 -8.29
CA GLU A 21 -10.76 -0.35 -7.67
C GLU A 21 -11.06 -1.56 -8.59
N SER A 22 -10.34 -1.71 -9.70
CA SER A 22 -10.53 -2.85 -10.59
C SER A 22 -10.07 -4.14 -9.90
N ARG A 23 -10.80 -5.26 -10.11
CA ARG A 23 -10.44 -6.56 -9.54
C ARG A 23 -8.99 -6.97 -9.86
N ASN A 24 -8.55 -6.74 -11.10
CA ASN A 24 -7.19 -7.07 -11.50
C ASN A 24 -6.14 -6.25 -10.73
N THR A 25 -6.42 -4.97 -10.51
CA THR A 25 -5.57 -4.07 -9.73
C THR A 25 -5.49 -4.50 -8.26
N VAL A 26 -6.65 -4.82 -7.66
CA VAL A 26 -6.72 -5.33 -6.28
C VAL A 26 -5.89 -6.61 -6.15
N ASP A 27 -6.17 -7.61 -6.99
CA ASP A 27 -5.50 -8.91 -6.94
C ASP A 27 -3.98 -8.77 -7.14
N PHE A 28 -3.54 -7.88 -8.02
CA PHE A 28 -2.13 -7.56 -8.23
C PHE A 28 -1.45 -7.06 -6.94
N TYR A 29 -2.01 -6.05 -6.28
CA TYR A 29 -1.39 -5.49 -5.08
C TYR A 29 -1.44 -6.43 -3.87
N LEU A 30 -2.52 -7.20 -3.72
CA LEU A 30 -2.59 -8.25 -2.71
C LEU A 30 -1.51 -9.32 -2.94
N GLY A 31 -1.30 -9.75 -4.18
CA GLY A 31 -0.22 -10.68 -4.55
C GLY A 31 1.19 -10.14 -4.27
N GLN A 32 1.36 -8.83 -4.22
CA GLN A 32 2.63 -8.16 -3.88
C GLN A 32 2.83 -7.97 -2.36
N GLY A 33 1.92 -8.50 -1.53
CA GLY A 33 1.97 -8.40 -0.07
C GLY A 33 1.40 -7.09 0.48
N CYS A 34 0.57 -6.38 -0.29
CA CYS A 34 -0.15 -5.22 0.22
C CYS A 34 -1.38 -5.68 1.02
N LEU A 35 -1.77 -4.87 2.00
CA LEU A 35 -2.92 -5.08 2.87
C LEU A 35 -3.92 -3.94 2.67
N MET A 36 -5.21 -4.26 2.55
CA MET A 36 -6.25 -3.25 2.42
C MET A 36 -6.41 -2.47 3.72
N LEU A 37 -6.39 -1.14 3.63
CA LEU A 37 -6.59 -0.26 4.77
C LEU A 37 -8.08 -0.10 5.07
N GLN A 38 -8.49 -0.52 6.27
CA GLN A 38 -9.87 -0.29 6.76
C GLN A 38 -10.09 1.17 7.17
N SER A 39 -9.01 1.89 7.47
CA SER A 39 -9.04 3.31 7.83
C SER A 39 -7.86 3.99 7.14
N PRO A 40 -8.05 4.46 5.89
CA PRO A 40 -7.07 5.21 5.13
C PRO A 40 -6.65 6.49 5.87
N ASP A 41 -5.48 7.03 5.53
CA ASP A 41 -5.11 8.35 5.99
C ASP A 41 -6.11 9.39 5.43
N PRO A 42 -6.72 10.25 6.27
CA PRO A 42 -7.77 11.15 5.81
C PRO A 42 -7.31 12.16 4.74
N GLU A 43 -6.06 12.64 4.82
CA GLU A 43 -5.54 13.64 3.87
C GLU A 43 -5.25 13.01 2.51
N LEU A 44 -4.74 11.77 2.50
CA LEU A 44 -4.53 11.01 1.26
C LEU A 44 -5.84 10.51 0.66
N TYR A 45 -6.79 10.09 1.50
CA TYR A 45 -8.11 9.66 1.04
C TYR A 45 -8.90 10.81 0.41
N ALA A 46 -8.80 12.02 0.96
CA ALA A 46 -9.46 13.19 0.38
C ALA A 46 -8.94 13.54 -1.03
N GLN A 47 -7.68 13.21 -1.33
CA GLN A 47 -7.10 13.42 -2.65
C GLN A 47 -7.61 12.37 -3.66
N GLU A 48 -7.73 11.11 -3.23
CA GLU A 48 -8.13 9.99 -4.09
C GLU A 48 -9.28 9.17 -3.46
N PRO A 49 -10.50 9.73 -3.36
CA PRO A 49 -11.60 9.11 -2.61
C PRO A 49 -12.21 7.89 -3.30
N HIS A 50 -11.94 7.72 -4.60
CA HIS A 50 -12.45 6.62 -5.43
C HIS A 50 -11.45 5.48 -5.58
N ASP A 51 -10.22 5.66 -5.09
CA ASP A 51 -9.20 4.63 -5.12
C ASP A 51 -9.35 3.68 -3.93
N ILE A 52 -8.88 2.45 -4.11
CA ILE A 52 -8.56 1.56 -2.98
C ILE A 52 -7.27 2.04 -2.33
N HIS A 53 -7.23 1.97 -0.99
CA HIS A 53 -6.06 2.37 -0.21
C HIS A 53 -5.45 1.15 0.47
N LEU A 54 -4.15 0.97 0.28
CA LEU A 54 -3.40 -0.22 0.64
C LEU A 54 -2.10 0.16 1.35
N TYR A 55 -1.61 -0.73 2.20
CA TYR A 55 -0.31 -0.60 2.85
C TYR A 55 0.54 -1.85 2.64
N ARG A 56 1.80 -1.66 2.27
CA ARG A 56 2.78 -2.74 2.16
C ARG A 56 3.89 -2.56 3.20
N PRO A 57 3.94 -3.37 4.26
CA PRO A 57 5.05 -3.32 5.21
C PRO A 57 6.35 -3.85 4.58
N PHE A 58 7.50 -3.31 4.98
CA PHE A 58 8.81 -3.85 4.57
C PHE A 58 9.38 -4.89 5.54
N ARG A 59 8.85 -4.95 6.76
CA ARG A 59 9.12 -6.00 7.73
C ARG A 59 7.81 -6.68 8.06
N GLU A 60 7.77 -8.01 8.01
CA GLU A 60 6.72 -8.72 8.73
C GLU A 60 6.86 -8.29 10.20
N LYS A 61 5.80 -7.69 10.77
CA LYS A 61 5.74 -7.60 12.24
C LYS A 61 5.72 -9.06 12.69
N GLY A 62 6.86 -9.52 13.20
CA GLY A 62 6.93 -10.78 13.93
C GLY A 62 5.76 -10.80 14.91
N LEU A 63 4.94 -11.84 14.80
CA LEU A 63 3.86 -12.15 15.73
C LEU A 63 4.41 -12.21 17.16
#